data_AF-A0A6A3FHS4-F1
#
_entry.id   AF-A0A6A3FHS4-F1
#
_cell.length_a   1.000
_cell.length_b   1.000
_cell.length_c   1.000
_cell.angle_alpha   90.00
_cell.angle_beta   90.00
_cell.angle_gamma   90.00
#
_symmetry.space_group_name_H-M   'P 1'
#
loop_
_entity.id
_entity.type
_entity.pdbx_description
1 polymer ?
#
loop_
_entity_poly.entity_id
_entity_poly.type
_entity_poly.pdbx_seq_one_letter_code
_entity_poly.pdbx_strand_id
1 'polypeptide(L)'
;MEELRTLLRDAEEAQRQTLQAITEDAGQVARLKEPVLLLLDVLSQSESAEARRETLHVLRRLFAACSTHFYDAQAFLETATDIARPHHVAKRGNVVLKALLACLTSLSSQDEADEGALQSLVDMLRDLCLQSMNAPDVVALFDFLRLGRPPARRWVLQMQKELVEMDTLPRAIFTMRGGNAGLIVPPEQQLFTKRGYSCSFGIQLDASAAVVPLYSFRGQNGQGVSAVL
;
A
#
# COMPACT_ATOMS: atom_id res chain seq x y z
N MET A 1 -1.13 -31.98 -7.88
CA MET A 1 -2.38 -31.38 -8.38
C MET A 1 -3.60 -31.78 -7.55
N GLU A 2 -3.81 -33.07 -7.23
CA GLU A 2 -4.95 -33.49 -6.40
C GLU A 2 -4.87 -32.93 -4.96
N GLU A 3 -3.69 -32.97 -4.33
CA GLU A 3 -3.45 -32.36 -3.01
C GLU A 3 -3.74 -30.84 -2.99
N LEU A 4 -3.33 -30.11 -4.03
CA LEU A 4 -3.64 -28.69 -4.18
C LEU A 4 -5.15 -28.47 -4.22
N ARG A 5 -5.89 -29.24 -5.02
CA ARG A 5 -7.34 -29.10 -5.13
C ARG A 5 -8.05 -29.40 -3.82
N THR A 6 -7.56 -30.34 -3.03
CA THR A 6 -8.05 -30.59 -1.68
C THR A 6 -7.81 -29.39 -0.77
N LEU A 7 -6.57 -28.85 -0.75
CA LEU A 7 -6.24 -27.65 0.02
C LEU A 7 -7.10 -26.44 -0.37
N LEU A 8 -7.33 -26.23 -1.67
CA LEU A 8 -8.17 -25.14 -2.16
C LEU A 8 -9.63 -25.27 -1.69
N ARG A 9 -10.19 -26.49 -1.69
CA ARG A 9 -11.53 -26.76 -1.18
C ARG A 9 -11.60 -26.55 0.33
N ASP A 10 -10.59 -27.00 1.06
CA ASP A 10 -10.51 -26.84 2.51
C ASP A 10 -10.43 -25.35 2.89
N ALA A 11 -9.71 -24.54 2.12
CA ALA A 11 -9.64 -23.09 2.31
C ALA A 11 -10.99 -22.39 2.07
N GLU A 12 -11.73 -22.77 1.02
CA GLU A 12 -13.09 -22.28 0.77
C GLU A 12 -14.06 -22.69 1.88
N GLU A 13 -13.96 -23.93 2.35
CA GLU A 13 -14.81 -24.45 3.42
C GLU A 13 -14.53 -23.74 4.74
N ALA A 14 -13.25 -23.55 5.09
CA ALA A 14 -12.85 -22.81 6.28
C ALA A 14 -13.36 -21.35 6.25
N GLN A 15 -13.29 -20.69 5.09
CA GLN A 15 -13.83 -19.35 4.97
C GLN A 15 -15.36 -19.34 5.10
N ARG A 16 -16.06 -20.29 4.49
CA ARG A 16 -17.52 -20.42 4.59
C ARG A 16 -17.98 -20.60 6.03
N GLN A 17 -17.29 -21.46 6.79
CA GLN A 17 -17.53 -21.67 8.22
C GLN A 17 -17.27 -20.40 9.03
N THR A 18 -16.19 -19.68 8.72
CA THR A 18 -15.87 -18.41 9.39
C THR A 18 -16.94 -17.34 9.11
N LEU A 19 -17.41 -17.22 7.87
CA LEU A 19 -18.48 -16.29 7.51
C LEU A 19 -19.80 -16.59 8.25
N GLN A 20 -20.12 -17.88 8.43
CA GLN A 20 -21.27 -18.29 9.26
C GLN A 20 -21.04 -17.91 10.73
N ALA A 21 -19.87 -18.21 11.28
CA ALA A 21 -19.54 -17.90 12.66
C ALA A 21 -19.54 -16.38 12.95
N ILE A 22 -19.21 -15.53 11.98
CA ILE A 22 -19.28 -14.06 12.12
C ILE A 22 -20.71 -13.56 12.39
N THR A 23 -21.72 -14.27 11.87
CA THR A 23 -23.13 -13.90 12.16
C THR A 23 -23.50 -14.12 13.62
N GLU A 24 -22.78 -14.99 14.33
CA GLU A 24 -22.96 -15.30 15.74
C GLU A 24 -21.98 -14.53 16.64
N ASP A 25 -20.73 -14.36 16.20
CA ASP A 25 -19.66 -13.66 16.91
C ASP A 25 -18.82 -12.79 15.97
N ALA A 26 -19.02 -11.47 16.04
CA ALA A 26 -18.27 -10.50 15.25
C ALA A 26 -16.75 -10.53 15.51
N GLY A 27 -16.29 -11.09 16.64
CA GLY A 27 -14.86 -11.28 16.91
C GLY A 27 -14.16 -12.27 15.97
N GLN A 28 -14.93 -13.10 15.24
CA GLN A 28 -14.38 -14.08 14.30
C GLN A 28 -13.87 -13.47 12.99
N VAL A 29 -14.13 -12.18 12.73
CA VAL A 29 -13.68 -11.48 11.50
C VAL A 29 -12.17 -11.61 11.29
N ALA A 30 -11.38 -11.61 12.37
CA ALA A 30 -9.93 -11.76 12.29
C ALA A 30 -9.46 -13.07 11.64
N ARG A 31 -10.29 -14.13 11.64
CA ARG A 31 -9.97 -15.42 11.02
C ARG A 31 -10.14 -15.43 9.50
N LEU A 32 -10.88 -14.47 8.92
CA LEU A 32 -11.07 -14.39 7.47
C LEU A 32 -9.77 -14.18 6.70
N LYS A 33 -8.74 -13.62 7.36
CA LYS A 33 -7.42 -13.45 6.74
C LYS A 33 -6.64 -14.75 6.62
N GLU A 34 -6.89 -15.77 7.44
CA GLU A 34 -6.07 -16.98 7.48
C GLU A 34 -6.07 -17.75 6.14
N PRO A 35 -7.23 -18.03 5.51
CA PRO A 35 -7.24 -18.69 4.21
C PRO A 35 -6.60 -17.84 3.10
N VAL A 36 -6.77 -16.51 3.16
CA VAL A 36 -6.17 -15.57 2.20
C VAL A 36 -4.64 -15.60 2.31
N LEU A 37 -4.11 -15.54 3.54
CA LEU A 37 -2.67 -15.59 3.80
C LEU A 37 -2.08 -16.94 3.36
N LEU A 38 -2.77 -18.06 3.64
CA LEU A 38 -2.36 -19.38 3.18
C LEU A 38 -2.26 -19.44 1.64
N LEU A 39 -3.30 -18.98 0.93
CA LEU A 39 -3.30 -19.05 -0.53
C LEU A 39 -2.31 -18.09 -1.18
N LEU A 40 -2.00 -16.95 -0.55
CA LEU A 40 -0.91 -16.07 -1.01
C LEU A 40 0.46 -16.74 -0.91
N ASP A 41 0.69 -17.49 0.17
CA ASP A 41 1.92 -18.26 0.36
C ASP A 41 2.02 -19.39 -0.68
N VAL A 42 0.95 -20.20 -0.84
CA VAL A 42 0.86 -21.25 -1.87
C VAL A 42 1.08 -20.68 -3.28
N LEU A 43 0.47 -19.54 -3.60
CA LEU A 43 0.64 -18.88 -4.89
C LEU A 43 2.11 -18.49 -5.14
N SER A 44 2.79 -18.00 -4.11
CA SER A 44 4.19 -17.57 -4.21
C SER A 44 5.18 -18.73 -4.42
N GLN A 45 4.80 -19.93 -3.98
CA GLN A 45 5.60 -21.16 -4.07
C GLN A 45 5.19 -22.04 -5.26
N SER A 46 4.12 -21.70 -5.98
CA SER A 46 3.59 -22.52 -7.07
C SER A 46 4.48 -22.44 -8.32
N GLU A 47 5.09 -23.58 -8.68
CA GLU A 47 5.95 -23.67 -9.87
C GLU A 47 5.15 -23.76 -11.18
N SER A 48 4.05 -24.52 -11.18
CA SER A 48 3.25 -24.73 -12.40
C SER A 48 2.27 -23.58 -12.65
N ALA A 49 2.10 -23.22 -13.93
CA ALA A 49 1.14 -22.19 -14.34
C ALA A 49 -0.32 -22.60 -14.06
N GLU A 50 -0.64 -23.89 -14.16
CA GLU A 50 -1.96 -24.42 -13.84
C GLU A 50 -2.28 -24.28 -12.34
N ALA A 51 -1.34 -24.66 -11.46
CA ALA A 51 -1.49 -24.49 -10.01
C ALA A 51 -1.64 -23.02 -9.62
N ARG A 52 -0.83 -22.14 -10.22
CA ARG A 52 -0.96 -20.69 -10.02
C ARG A 52 -2.34 -20.18 -10.41
N ARG A 53 -2.85 -20.58 -11.57
CA ARG A 53 -4.17 -20.17 -12.06
C ARG A 53 -5.31 -20.67 -11.17
N GLU A 54 -5.29 -21.95 -10.76
CA GLU A 54 -6.31 -22.50 -9.86
C GLU A 54 -6.26 -21.80 -8.49
N THR A 55 -5.07 -21.62 -7.91
CA THR A 55 -4.87 -20.94 -6.63
C THR A 55 -5.35 -19.50 -6.68
N LEU A 56 -4.99 -18.77 -7.74
CA LEU A 56 -5.40 -17.38 -7.91
C LEU A 56 -6.92 -17.23 -8.07
N HIS A 57 -7.57 -18.17 -8.76
CA HIS A 57 -9.02 -18.14 -8.93
C HIS A 57 -9.74 -18.26 -7.58
N VAL A 58 -9.30 -19.19 -6.74
CA VAL A 58 -9.86 -19.37 -5.38
C VAL A 58 -9.50 -18.19 -4.49
N LEU A 59 -8.23 -17.75 -4.51
CA LEU A 59 -7.76 -16.58 -3.74
C LEU A 59 -8.60 -15.34 -4.02
N ARG A 60 -8.94 -15.03 -5.28
CA ARG A 60 -9.79 -13.88 -5.62
C ARG A 60 -11.18 -13.97 -4.97
N ARG A 61 -11.78 -15.16 -4.93
CA ARG A 61 -13.09 -15.38 -4.29
C ARG A 61 -12.98 -15.20 -2.78
N LEU A 62 -11.93 -15.77 -2.16
CA LEU A 62 -11.70 -15.60 -0.73
C LEU A 62 -11.42 -14.15 -0.38
N PHE A 63 -10.60 -13.47 -1.17
CA PHE A 63 -10.26 -12.08 -0.99
C PHE A 63 -11.49 -11.17 -1.10
N ALA A 64 -12.37 -11.40 -2.07
CA ALA A 64 -13.60 -10.62 -2.22
C ALA A 64 -14.54 -10.75 -1.00
N ALA A 65 -14.64 -11.93 -0.40
CA ALA A 65 -15.40 -12.12 0.84
C ALA A 65 -14.68 -11.51 2.06
N CYS A 66 -13.35 -11.45 2.04
CA CYS A 66 -12.54 -10.83 3.08
C CYS A 66 -12.60 -9.29 3.02
N SER A 67 -12.66 -8.73 1.80
CA SER A 67 -12.57 -7.29 1.56
C SER A 67 -13.79 -6.52 2.07
N THR A 68 -14.96 -7.17 2.17
CA THR A 68 -16.15 -6.59 2.79
C THR A 68 -15.93 -6.23 4.26
N HIS A 69 -14.90 -6.78 4.91
CA HIS A 69 -14.58 -6.56 6.32
C HIS A 69 -13.31 -5.74 6.55
N PHE A 70 -12.63 -5.25 5.51
CA PHE A 70 -11.37 -4.51 5.66
C PHE A 70 -11.50 -3.18 6.42
N TYR A 71 -12.72 -2.67 6.61
CA TYR A 71 -12.97 -1.51 7.49
C TYR A 71 -12.60 -1.79 8.95
N ASP A 72 -12.61 -3.06 9.39
CA ASP A 72 -12.17 -3.45 10.74
C ASP A 72 -10.64 -3.60 10.78
N ALA A 73 -9.95 -2.47 10.90
CA ALA A 73 -8.50 -2.44 10.94
C ALA A 73 -7.91 -3.41 12.00
N GLN A 74 -8.55 -3.55 13.17
CA GLN A 74 -8.03 -4.39 14.26
C GLN A 74 -8.00 -5.87 13.89
N ALA A 75 -9.03 -6.35 13.19
CA ALA A 75 -9.09 -7.74 12.73
C ALA A 75 -7.93 -8.11 11.79
N PHE A 76 -7.40 -7.14 11.03
CA PHE A 76 -6.37 -7.36 10.02
C PHE A 76 -4.97 -6.87 10.42
N LEU A 77 -4.78 -6.34 11.62
CA LEU A 77 -3.45 -6.02 12.13
C LEU A 77 -2.58 -7.27 12.26
N GLU A 78 -1.28 -7.08 12.10
CA GLU A 78 -0.29 -8.09 12.47
C GLU A 78 -0.41 -8.45 13.97
N THR A 79 -0.53 -9.75 14.26
CA THR A 79 -0.41 -10.28 15.60
C THR A 79 1.05 -10.19 16.07
N ALA A 80 1.25 -9.92 17.35
CA ALA A 80 2.59 -9.90 17.92
C ALA A 80 3.14 -11.32 17.98
N THR A 81 3.88 -11.73 16.97
CA THR A 81 4.76 -12.89 17.10
C THR A 81 6.12 -12.38 17.59
N ASP A 82 6.47 -12.87 18.78
CA ASP A 82 7.74 -12.79 19.49
C ASP A 82 8.10 -11.61 20.43
N ILE A 83 8.22 -12.07 21.68
CA ILE A 83 8.77 -11.53 22.91
C ILE A 83 10.28 -11.33 22.73
N ALA A 84 10.74 -10.18 22.25
CA ALA A 84 12.12 -9.72 22.48
C ALA A 84 12.36 -8.29 21.96
N ARG A 85 11.66 -7.28 22.51
CA ARG A 85 12.17 -5.92 22.74
C ARG A 85 11.03 -5.02 23.23
N PRO A 86 11.09 -4.53 24.47
CA PRO A 86 10.14 -3.54 24.93
C PRO A 86 10.54 -2.16 24.38
N HIS A 87 9.55 -1.33 24.05
CA HIS A 87 9.60 0.15 23.97
C HIS A 87 9.66 0.87 22.62
N HIS A 88 9.32 0.21 21.51
CA HIS A 88 8.72 0.96 20.40
C HIS A 88 7.38 0.37 20.07
N VAL A 89 6.34 1.21 20.06
CA VAL A 89 5.09 0.93 19.37
C VAL A 89 5.47 0.73 17.90
N ALA A 90 5.90 -0.48 17.55
CA ALA A 90 6.02 -0.91 16.17
C ALA A 90 4.63 -0.75 15.60
N LYS A 91 4.42 0.33 14.84
CA LYS A 91 3.15 0.60 14.19
C LYS A 91 2.90 -0.61 13.29
N ARG A 92 1.89 -1.41 13.64
CA ARG A 92 1.57 -2.66 12.94
C ARG A 92 0.74 -2.32 11.71
N GLY A 93 1.12 -2.91 10.57
CA GLY A 93 0.36 -2.78 9.33
C GLY A 93 -0.72 -3.85 9.21
N ASN A 94 -1.46 -3.78 8.11
CA ASN A 94 -2.36 -4.81 7.65
C ASN A 94 -1.54 -6.02 7.16
N VAL A 95 -1.78 -7.19 7.75
CA VAL A 95 -1.04 -8.42 7.45
C VAL A 95 -1.30 -8.93 6.02
N VAL A 96 -2.52 -8.72 5.50
CA VAL A 96 -2.90 -9.12 4.13
C VAL A 96 -2.18 -8.25 3.11
N LEU A 97 -2.09 -6.94 3.35
CA LEU A 97 -1.30 -6.02 2.52
C LEU A 97 0.16 -6.48 2.43
N LYS A 98 0.78 -6.75 3.58
CA LYS A 98 2.17 -7.20 3.61
C LYS A 98 2.36 -8.52 2.84
N ALA A 99 1.45 -9.48 3.01
CA ALA A 99 1.49 -10.74 2.29
C ALA A 99 1.31 -10.55 0.77
N LEU A 100 0.41 -9.67 0.33
CA LEU A 100 0.25 -9.30 -1.08
C LEU A 100 1.54 -8.73 -1.67
N LEU A 101 2.18 -7.79 -0.98
CA LEU A 101 3.43 -7.17 -1.44
C LEU A 101 4.59 -8.18 -1.47
N ALA A 102 4.65 -9.11 -0.51
CA ALA A 102 5.61 -10.19 -0.49
C ALA A 102 5.39 -11.17 -1.66
N CYS A 103 4.14 -11.56 -1.93
CA CYS A 103 3.77 -12.42 -3.05
C CYS A 103 4.13 -11.77 -4.40
N LEU A 104 3.79 -10.48 -4.57
CA LEU A 104 4.19 -9.70 -5.75
C LEU A 104 5.71 -9.67 -5.94
N THR A 105 6.47 -9.51 -4.85
CA THR A 105 7.94 -9.50 -4.89
C THR A 105 8.48 -10.87 -5.32
N SER A 106 7.95 -11.95 -4.75
CA SER A 106 8.33 -13.33 -5.09
C SER A 106 8.07 -13.62 -6.57
N LEU A 107 6.84 -13.41 -7.03
CA LEU A 107 6.45 -13.69 -8.42
C LEU A 107 7.20 -12.82 -9.44
N SER A 108 7.50 -11.56 -9.10
CA SER A 108 8.28 -10.66 -9.97
C SER A 108 9.77 -11.00 -10.02
N SER A 109 10.26 -11.87 -9.14
CA SER A 109 11.65 -12.30 -9.12
C SER A 109 11.91 -13.55 -9.98
N GLN A 110 10.85 -14.20 -10.46
CA GLN A 110 10.92 -15.37 -11.33
C GLN A 110 11.24 -14.96 -12.78
N ASP A 111 11.98 -15.80 -13.52
CA ASP A 111 12.45 -15.51 -14.89
C ASP A 111 11.28 -15.34 -15.88
N GLU A 112 10.21 -16.11 -15.71
CA GLU A 112 8.94 -15.95 -16.43
C GLU A 112 7.85 -15.50 -15.47
N ALA A 113 7.80 -14.19 -15.23
CA ALA A 113 6.78 -13.58 -14.39
C ALA A 113 5.39 -13.75 -15.04
N ASP A 114 4.47 -14.40 -14.33
CA ASP A 114 3.06 -14.51 -14.74
C ASP A 114 2.37 -13.15 -14.60
N GLU A 115 2.36 -12.39 -15.70
CA GLU A 115 1.76 -11.06 -15.79
C GLU A 115 0.27 -11.05 -15.38
N GLY A 116 -0.47 -12.10 -15.71
CA GLY A 116 -1.88 -12.22 -15.35
C GLY A 116 -2.06 -12.36 -13.83
N ALA A 117 -1.24 -13.19 -13.19
CA ALA A 117 -1.24 -13.33 -11.74
C ALA A 117 -0.80 -12.03 -11.03
N LEU A 118 0.25 -11.39 -11.53
CA LEU A 118 0.74 -10.13 -10.99
C LEU A 118 -0.31 -9.00 -11.08
N GLN A 119 -0.97 -8.84 -12.23
CA GLN A 119 -2.02 -7.82 -12.37
C GLN A 119 -3.18 -8.07 -11.40
N SER A 120 -3.57 -9.33 -11.22
CA SER A 120 -4.62 -9.73 -10.27
C SER A 120 -4.30 -9.37 -8.82
N LEU A 121 -3.03 -9.52 -8.43
CA LEU A 121 -2.54 -9.14 -7.12
C LEU A 121 -2.51 -7.62 -6.95
N VAL A 122 -2.18 -6.86 -8.01
CA VAL A 122 -2.26 -5.40 -8.01
C VAL A 122 -3.71 -4.92 -7.89
N ASP A 123 -4.67 -5.58 -8.53
CA ASP A 123 -6.09 -5.26 -8.40
C ASP A 123 -6.59 -5.50 -6.96
N MET A 124 -6.24 -6.65 -6.35
CA MET A 124 -6.55 -6.92 -4.93
C MET A 124 -5.88 -5.91 -3.99
N LEU A 125 -4.64 -5.53 -4.29
CA LEU A 125 -3.93 -4.49 -3.55
C LEU A 125 -4.68 -3.15 -3.63
N ARG A 126 -5.18 -2.77 -4.81
CA ARG A 126 -5.98 -1.56 -5.02
C ARG A 126 -7.23 -1.57 -4.16
N ASP A 127 -7.97 -2.69 -4.18
CA ASP A 127 -9.20 -2.85 -3.40
C ASP A 127 -8.94 -2.71 -1.89
N LEU A 128 -7.84 -3.28 -1.39
CA LEU A 128 -7.43 -3.11 0.00
C LEU A 128 -7.11 -1.64 0.30
N CYS A 129 -6.32 -0.98 -0.55
CA CYS A 129 -5.94 0.42 -0.37
C CYS A 129 -7.15 1.37 -0.31
N LEU A 130 -8.21 1.08 -1.07
CA LEU A 130 -9.45 1.87 -1.07
C LEU A 130 -10.25 1.73 0.23
N GLN A 131 -10.16 0.59 0.92
CA GLN A 131 -10.96 0.29 2.11
C GLN A 131 -10.23 0.64 3.41
N SER A 132 -8.93 0.34 3.50
CA SER A 132 -8.16 0.51 4.73
C SER A 132 -6.70 0.78 4.43
N MET A 133 -6.20 1.91 4.91
CA MET A 133 -4.77 2.24 4.91
C MET A 133 -4.40 2.96 6.21
N ASN A 134 -3.40 2.44 6.91
CA ASN A 134 -2.79 3.11 8.04
C ASN A 134 -1.37 3.61 7.71
N ALA A 135 -0.73 4.33 8.63
CA ALA A 135 0.61 4.85 8.41
C ALA A 135 1.67 3.77 8.06
N PRO A 136 1.77 2.63 8.79
CA PRO A 136 2.70 1.57 8.41
C PRO A 136 2.39 0.92 7.05
N ASP A 137 1.12 0.85 6.64
CA ASP A 137 0.73 0.37 5.30
C ASP A 137 1.29 1.26 4.20
N VAL A 138 1.20 2.58 4.37
CA VAL A 138 1.77 3.57 3.43
C VAL A 138 3.30 3.40 3.34
N VAL A 139 3.96 3.17 4.48
CA VAL A 139 5.42 2.92 4.51
C VAL A 139 5.77 1.64 3.77
N ALA A 140 5.02 0.55 3.98
CA ALA A 140 5.24 -0.73 3.30
C ALA A 140 5.07 -0.61 1.78
N LEU A 141 4.05 0.13 1.32
CA LEU A 141 3.85 0.46 -0.10
C LEU A 141 5.02 1.27 -0.67
N PHE A 142 5.50 2.26 0.06
CA PHE A 142 6.65 3.07 -0.36
C PHE A 142 7.93 2.22 -0.46
N ASP A 143 8.18 1.36 0.52
CA ASP A 143 9.33 0.45 0.50
C ASP A 143 9.24 -0.55 -0.66
N PHE A 144 8.04 -1.07 -0.96
CA PHE A 144 7.83 -1.90 -2.15
C PHE A 144 8.16 -1.14 -3.43
N LEU A 145 7.74 0.12 -3.58
CA LEU A 145 8.10 0.92 -4.74
C LEU A 145 9.60 1.22 -4.84
N ARG A 146 10.26 1.40 -3.70
CA ARG A 146 11.70 1.69 -3.64
C ARG A 146 12.55 0.47 -4.00
N LEU A 147 12.16 -0.72 -3.54
CA LEU A 147 12.96 -1.94 -3.63
C LEU A 147 12.45 -2.96 -4.67
N GLY A 148 11.21 -2.80 -5.13
CA GLY A 148 10.53 -3.73 -6.02
C GLY A 148 11.10 -3.78 -7.44
N ARG A 149 10.78 -4.87 -8.14
CA ARG A 149 11.22 -5.13 -9.52
C ARG A 149 10.06 -4.94 -10.51
N PRO A 150 10.34 -4.54 -11.77
CA PRO A 150 9.36 -4.63 -12.85
C PRO A 150 8.95 -6.10 -13.12
N PRO A 151 7.72 -6.38 -13.61
CA PRO A 151 6.68 -5.41 -13.96
C PRO A 151 5.85 -4.93 -12.75
N ALA A 152 5.77 -5.67 -11.65
CA ALA A 152 4.90 -5.34 -10.51
C ALA A 152 5.15 -3.95 -9.93
N ARG A 153 6.41 -3.51 -9.79
CA ARG A 153 6.73 -2.14 -9.34
C ARG A 153 6.04 -1.09 -10.21
N ARG A 154 6.05 -1.26 -11.53
CA ARG A 154 5.45 -0.29 -12.47
C ARG A 154 3.94 -0.25 -12.30
N TRP A 155 3.29 -1.39 -12.15
CA TRP A 155 1.84 -1.47 -12.01
C TRP A 155 1.35 -0.98 -10.64
N VAL A 156 2.07 -1.29 -9.55
CA VAL A 156 1.75 -0.71 -8.23
C VAL A 156 1.93 0.81 -8.24
N LEU A 157 2.96 1.33 -8.91
CA LEU A 157 3.13 2.78 -9.07
C LEU A 157 1.98 3.40 -9.87
N GLN A 158 1.56 2.75 -10.96
CA GLN A 158 0.45 3.22 -11.78
C GLN A 158 -0.87 3.21 -11.00
N MET A 159 -1.16 2.12 -10.29
CA MET A 159 -2.31 2.00 -9.40
C MET A 159 -2.31 3.10 -8.34
N GLN A 160 -1.16 3.40 -7.70
CA GLN A 160 -1.07 4.49 -6.74
C GLN A 160 -1.34 5.86 -7.37
N LYS A 161 -0.83 6.12 -8.58
CA LYS A 161 -1.14 7.37 -9.29
C LYS A 161 -2.64 7.51 -9.51
N GLU A 162 -3.29 6.47 -10.00
CA GLU A 162 -4.74 6.47 -10.22
C GLU A 162 -5.53 6.70 -8.92
N LEU A 163 -5.11 6.07 -7.81
CA LEU A 163 -5.73 6.30 -6.51
C LEU A 163 -5.56 7.73 -5.99
N VAL A 164 -4.42 8.37 -6.26
CA VAL A 164 -4.15 9.76 -5.84
C VAL A 164 -4.87 10.76 -6.77
N GLU A 165 -4.93 10.48 -8.06
CA GLU A 165 -5.62 11.30 -9.07
C GLU A 165 -7.15 11.26 -8.90
N MET A 166 -7.69 10.27 -8.18
CA MET A 166 -9.14 10.08 -8.01
C MET A 166 -9.85 11.12 -7.13
N ASP A 167 -9.16 11.93 -6.32
CA ASP A 167 -9.82 13.02 -5.55
C ASP A 167 -8.89 14.10 -5.00
N THR A 168 -7.59 14.10 -5.36
CA THR A 168 -6.68 15.15 -4.88
C THR A 168 -6.50 16.24 -5.92
N LEU A 169 -6.86 17.48 -5.55
CA LEU A 169 -6.29 18.67 -6.16
C LEU A 169 -4.77 18.44 -6.28
N PRO A 170 -4.16 18.62 -7.46
CA PRO A 170 -2.77 18.23 -7.69
C PRO A 170 -1.87 18.90 -6.64
N ARG A 171 -1.38 18.09 -5.70
CA ARG A 171 -0.50 18.55 -4.62
C ARG A 171 0.92 18.18 -4.98
N ALA A 172 1.69 19.16 -5.45
CA ALA A 172 3.10 18.98 -5.66
C ALA A 172 3.82 19.02 -4.30
N ILE A 173 4.55 17.95 -3.96
CA ILE A 173 5.34 17.88 -2.73
C ILE A 173 6.76 18.30 -3.05
N PHE A 174 7.19 19.44 -2.49
CA PHE A 174 8.56 19.92 -2.59
C PHE A 174 9.31 19.60 -1.31
N THR A 175 10.51 19.03 -1.44
CA THR A 175 11.39 18.77 -0.30
C THR A 175 12.71 19.51 -0.51
N MET A 176 12.98 20.48 0.36
CA MET A 176 14.25 21.20 0.41
C MET A 176 15.12 20.61 1.52
N ARG A 177 16.38 20.28 1.20
CA ARG A 177 17.37 19.80 2.17
C ARG A 177 18.47 20.84 2.36
N GLY A 178 18.85 21.10 3.61
CA GLY A 178 19.94 22.01 3.97
C GLY A 178 19.65 22.81 5.25
N GLY A 179 20.70 23.30 5.91
CA GLY A 179 20.58 24.03 7.19
C GLY A 179 19.80 25.35 7.10
N ASN A 180 19.56 25.86 5.89
CA ASN A 180 18.77 27.07 5.62
C ASN A 180 17.45 26.77 4.89
N ALA A 181 17.01 25.50 4.84
CA ALA A 181 15.73 25.15 4.23
C ALA A 181 14.57 25.67 5.09
N GLY A 182 13.69 26.48 4.50
CA GLY A 182 12.52 27.05 5.17
C GLY A 182 11.68 27.90 4.22
N LEU A 183 10.43 28.14 4.60
CA LEU A 183 9.51 29.02 3.88
C LEU A 183 9.62 30.44 4.45
N ILE A 184 9.73 31.44 3.57
CA ILE A 184 9.53 32.84 3.93
C ILE A 184 8.06 33.14 3.65
N VAL A 185 7.26 33.27 4.70
CA VAL A 185 5.81 33.51 4.60
C VAL A 185 5.50 34.88 5.22
N PRO A 186 4.52 35.64 4.69
CA PRO A 186 4.11 36.92 5.27
C PRO A 186 3.81 36.78 6.76
N PRO A 187 4.16 37.79 7.59
CA PRO A 187 4.04 37.72 9.05
C PRO A 187 2.60 37.51 9.55
N GLU A 188 1.61 37.77 8.70
CA GLU A 188 0.19 37.57 8.95
C GLU A 188 -0.22 36.08 8.97
N GLN A 189 0.56 35.19 8.32
CA GLN A 189 0.30 33.75 8.30
C GLN A 189 1.26 33.04 9.26
N GLN A 190 0.77 32.72 10.46
CA GLN A 190 1.49 31.87 11.39
C GLN A 190 1.52 30.43 10.88
N LEU A 191 2.59 30.05 10.21
CA LEU A 191 2.87 28.64 9.94
C LEU A 191 3.80 28.08 11.02
N PHE A 192 3.38 26.97 11.63
CA PHE A 192 4.20 26.18 12.57
C PHE A 192 5.31 25.42 11.86
N THR A 193 6.17 26.10 11.09
CA THR A 193 7.37 25.45 10.52
C THR A 193 8.56 25.78 11.40
N LYS A 194 9.03 24.77 12.16
CA LYS A 194 10.32 24.87 12.84
C LYS A 194 11.41 24.81 11.76
N ARG A 195 12.33 25.78 11.77
CA ARG A 195 13.57 25.71 10.97
C ARG A 195 14.25 24.37 11.28
N GLY A 196 14.46 23.56 10.25
CA GLY A 196 15.06 22.24 10.36
C GLY A 196 15.78 21.89 9.07
N TYR A 197 16.69 20.91 9.15
CA TYR A 197 17.57 20.49 8.05
C TYR A 197 16.83 19.97 6.80
N SER A 198 15.53 19.70 6.91
CA SER A 198 14.66 19.36 5.79
C SER A 198 13.29 20.02 5.98
N CYS A 199 12.79 20.69 4.95
CA CYS A 199 11.44 21.24 4.91
C CYS A 199 10.68 20.61 3.75
N SER A 200 9.50 20.05 4.04
CA SER A 200 8.60 19.49 3.03
C SER A 200 7.26 20.22 3.12
N PHE A 201 6.77 20.70 1.98
CA PHE A 201 5.46 21.36 1.89
C PHE A 201 4.73 20.90 0.63
N GLY A 202 3.42 20.78 0.74
CA GLY A 202 2.54 20.50 -0.38
C GLY A 202 1.98 21.81 -0.93
N ILE A 203 2.13 22.05 -2.24
CA ILE A 203 1.48 23.15 -2.93
C ILE A 203 0.22 22.61 -3.59
N GLN A 204 -0.94 23.14 -3.22
CA GLN A 204 -2.18 22.89 -3.96
C GLN A 204 -2.13 23.68 -5.27
N LEU A 205 -2.11 22.97 -6.39
CA LEU A 205 -2.16 23.59 -7.72
C LEU A 205 -3.63 23.80 -8.09
N ASP A 206 -4.02 25.06 -8.23
CA ASP A 206 -5.33 25.43 -8.78
C ASP A 206 -5.29 25.25 -10.31
N ALA A 207 -6.17 24.42 -10.84
CA ALA A 207 -6.27 24.14 -12.28
C ALA A 207 -6.69 25.37 -13.11
N SER A 208 -7.18 26.43 -12.46
CA SER A 208 -7.52 27.71 -13.11
C SER A 208 -6.35 28.71 -13.17
N ALA A 209 -5.24 28.44 -12.50
CA ALA A 209 -4.07 29.32 -12.51
C ALA A 209 -3.25 29.14 -13.79
N ALA A 210 -3.13 30.21 -14.59
CA ALA A 210 -2.38 30.20 -15.85
C ALA A 210 -0.86 30.06 -15.66
N VAL A 211 -0.35 30.39 -14.47
CA VAL A 211 1.07 30.34 -14.12
C VAL A 211 1.21 30.01 -12.63
N VAL A 212 2.00 29.00 -12.28
CA VAL A 212 2.29 28.62 -10.89
C VAL A 212 3.78 28.84 -10.58
N PRO A 213 4.14 29.74 -9.65
CA PRO A 213 5.51 29.87 -9.18
C PRO A 213 5.88 28.66 -8.30
N LEU A 214 6.83 27.84 -8.77
CA LEU A 214 7.24 26.59 -8.10
C LEU A 214 8.22 26.85 -6.95
N TYR A 215 9.16 27.77 -7.17
CA TYR A 215 10.10 28.25 -6.16
C TYR A 215 10.66 29.61 -6.57
N SER A 216 11.00 30.44 -5.58
CA SER A 216 11.75 31.67 -5.77
C SER A 216 12.95 31.66 -4.83
N PHE A 217 14.16 31.53 -5.38
CA PHE A 217 15.39 31.68 -4.62
C PHE A 217 15.73 33.15 -4.57
N ARG A 218 15.76 33.76 -3.37
CA ARG A 218 16.24 35.13 -3.20
C ARG A 218 17.66 35.10 -2.64
N GLY A 219 18.61 35.60 -3.43
CA GLY A 219 19.97 35.88 -2.97
C GLY A 219 19.99 37.03 -1.97
N GLN A 220 21.02 37.06 -1.13
CA GLN A 220 21.20 38.09 -0.10
C GLN A 220 21.26 39.52 -0.66
N ASN A 221 21.58 39.68 -1.95
CA ASN A 221 21.67 40.97 -2.65
C ASN A 221 20.41 41.33 -3.45
N GLY A 222 19.27 40.71 -3.17
CA GLY A 222 18.00 41.03 -3.82
C GLY A 222 17.80 40.46 -5.23
N GLN A 223 18.80 39.80 -5.79
CA GLN A 223 18.65 39.02 -7.03
C GLN A 223 18.00 37.68 -6.73
N GLY A 224 17.10 37.20 -7.58
CA GLY A 224 16.48 35.89 -7.38
C GLY A 224 16.14 35.16 -8.65
N VAL A 225 16.09 33.83 -8.55
CA VAL A 225 15.71 32.93 -9.64
C VAL A 225 14.36 32.33 -9.27
N SER A 226 13.36 32.58 -10.11
CA SER A 226 12.04 31.98 -9.99
C SER A 226 11.85 30.97 -11.11
N ALA A 227 11.43 29.76 -10.76
CA ALA A 227 10.88 28.83 -11.74
C ALA A 227 9.36 28.93 -11.71
N VAL A 228 8.78 29.06 -12.89
CA VAL A 228 7.34 29.20 -13.12
C VAL A 228 6.92 28.12 -14.10
N LEU A 229 5.77 27.50 -13.85
CA LEU A 229 5.13 26.48 -14.70
C LEU A 229 3.85 27.04 -15.30
#